data_AF-A0A3B6LUB0-F1
#
_entry.id   AF-A0A3B6LUB0-F1
#
_cell.length_a   1.000
_cell.length_b   1.000
_cell.length_c   1.000
_cell.angle_alpha   90.00
_cell.angle_beta   90.00
_cell.angle_gamma   90.00
#
_symmetry.space_group_name_H-M   'P 1'
#
loop_
_entity.id
_entity.type
_entity.pdbx_description
1 polymer ?
#
loop_
_entity_poly.entity_id
_entity_poly.type
_entity_poly.pdbx_seq_one_letter_code
_entity_poly.pdbx_strand_id
1 'polypeptide(L)'
;METDCLEIVNLWNTRINSHSVVAPVFFEIEELAVFDSFVISHVSRSANGPTHLWAQRTCNASVTESWISETPSFLVSSLMATFI
;
A
#
# COMPACT_ATOMS: atom_id res chain seq x y z
N MET A 1 8.15 -2.05 0.88
CA MET A 1 6.68 -2.04 0.84
C MET A 1 6.21 -3.43 0.42
N GLU A 2 5.21 -3.97 1.10
CA GLU A 2 4.62 -5.27 0.76
C GLU A 2 3.25 -5.08 0.09
N THR A 3 2.91 -5.92 -0.87
CA THR A 3 1.61 -5.92 -1.56
C THR A 3 1.24 -7.33 -2.01
N ASP A 4 -0.05 -7.66 -2.05
CA ASP A 4 -0.56 -8.92 -2.64
C ASP A 4 -0.82 -8.81 -4.15
N CYS A 5 -0.53 -7.65 -4.76
CA CYS A 5 -0.66 -7.45 -6.19
C CYS A 5 0.67 -7.76 -6.91
N LEU A 6 0.80 -8.98 -7.42
CA LEU A 6 1.99 -9.42 -8.15
C LEU A 6 2.27 -8.56 -9.40
N GLU A 7 1.22 -8.07 -10.06
CA GLU A 7 1.33 -7.20 -11.23
C GLU A 7 2.09 -5.90 -10.89
N ILE A 8 1.75 -5.25 -9.78
CA ILE A 8 2.44 -4.04 -9.32
C ILE A 8 3.92 -4.30 -9.04
N VAL A 9 4.25 -5.44 -8.43
CA VAL A 9 5.64 -5.84 -8.17
C VAL A 9 6.42 -6.04 -9.47
N ASN A 10 5.80 -6.70 -10.46
CA ASN A 10 6.42 -6.91 -11.77
C ASN A 10 6.63 -5.59 -12.51
N LEU A 11 5.65 -4.68 -12.45
CA LEU A 11 5.77 -3.35 -13.06
C LEU A 11 6.88 -2.52 -12.40
N TRP A 12 6.98 -2.56 -11.07
CA TRP A 12 8.06 -1.91 -10.33
C TRP A 12 9.44 -2.45 -10.70
N ASN A 13 9.60 -3.78 -10.72
CA ASN A 13 10.88 -4.43 -10.97
C ASN A 13 11.36 -4.27 -12.42
N THR A 14 10.44 -4.24 -13.37
CA THR A 14 10.80 -4.12 -14.78
C THR A 14 11.22 -2.71 -15.15
N ARG A 15 10.78 -1.65 -14.43
CA ARG A 15 11.12 -0.23 -14.66
C ARG A 15 10.95 0.27 -16.11
N ILE A 16 10.34 -0.53 -16.99
CA ILE A 16 10.31 -0.31 -18.44
C ILE A 16 8.98 0.29 -18.92
N ASN A 17 7.98 0.43 -18.04
CA ASN A 17 6.65 0.85 -18.45
C ASN A 17 6.36 2.33 -18.14
N SER A 18 7.09 3.23 -18.80
CA SER A 18 6.76 4.68 -18.87
C SER A 18 5.32 4.95 -19.36
N HIS A 19 4.68 3.95 -19.99
CA HIS A 19 3.31 4.00 -20.50
C HIS A 19 2.27 3.27 -19.61
N SER A 20 2.67 2.68 -18.48
CA SER A 20 1.67 2.11 -17.56
C SER A 20 0.90 3.21 -16.84
N VAL A 21 -0.38 2.95 -16.53
CA VAL A 21 -1.23 3.88 -15.77
C VAL A 21 -0.63 4.20 -14.39
N VAL A 22 0.17 3.29 -13.83
CA VAL A 22 0.82 3.45 -12.53
C VAL A 22 2.21 4.10 -12.59
N ALA A 23 2.75 4.35 -13.79
CA ALA A 23 4.09 4.93 -13.94
C ALA A 23 4.25 6.27 -13.20
N PRO A 24 3.30 7.23 -13.26
CA PRO A 24 3.41 8.47 -12.50
C PRO A 24 3.53 8.25 -11.00
N VAL A 25 2.79 7.28 -10.45
CA VAL A 25 2.84 6.93 -9.02
C VAL A 25 4.22 6.40 -8.64
N PHE A 26 4.84 5.59 -9.50
CA PHE A 26 6.20 5.10 -9.23
C PHE A 26 7.25 6.20 -9.27
N PHE A 27 7.13 7.16 -10.20
CA PHE A 27 8.01 8.33 -10.21
C PHE A 27 7.88 9.17 -8.94
N GLU A 28 6.66 9.42 -8.47
CA GLU A 28 6.43 10.13 -7.21
C GLU A 28 7.02 9.38 -6.01
N ILE A 29 6.87 8.05 -5.97
CA ILE A 29 7.49 7.24 -4.90
C ILE A 29 9.01 7.38 -4.92
N GLU A 30 9.65 7.35 -6.10
CA GLU A 30 11.10 7.52 -6.21
C GLU A 30 11.57 8.93 -5.84
N GLU A 31 10.81 9.97 -6.20
CA GLU A 31 11.10 11.36 -5.84
C GLU A 31 10.94 11.60 -4.33
N LEU A 32 9.90 11.03 -3.72
CA LEU A 32 9.59 11.19 -2.30
C LEU A 32 10.36 10.22 -1.41
N ALA A 33 10.94 9.14 -1.96
CA ALA A 33 11.74 8.20 -1.21
C ALA A 33 13.05 8.88 -0.77
N VAL A 34 13.08 9.35 0.47
CA VAL A 34 14.30 9.86 1.14
C VAL A 34 15.23 8.69 1.56
N PHE A 35 15.09 7.52 0.93
CA PHE A 35 15.81 6.30 1.27
C PHE A 35 16.81 5.96 0.16
N ASP A 36 17.97 5.42 0.54
CA ASP A 36 18.98 4.96 -0.42
C ASP A 36 18.48 3.82 -1.31
N SER A 37 17.47 3.07 -0.86
CA SER A 37 16.79 2.06 -1.67
C SER A 37 15.33 1.90 -1.24
N PHE A 38 14.44 1.68 -2.22
CA PHE A 38 13.05 1.34 -1.98
C PHE A 38 12.68 0.08 -2.77
N VAL A 39 12.12 -0.92 -2.06
CA VAL A 39 11.76 -2.23 -2.63
C VAL A 39 10.27 -2.48 -2.43
N ILE A 40 9.61 -2.96 -3.48
CA ILE A 40 8.24 -3.48 -3.42
C ILE A 40 8.30 -5.00 -3.56
N SER A 41 7.76 -5.73 -2.57
CA SER A 41 7.75 -7.19 -2.53
C SER A 41 6.33 -7.74 -2.52
N HIS A 42 6.17 -8.91 -3.14
CA HIS A 42 4.90 -9.62 -3.16
C HIS A 42 4.72 -10.44 -1.88
N VAL A 43 3.53 -10.37 -1.28
CA VAL A 43 3.11 -11.22 -0.15
C VAL A 43 1.80 -11.93 -0.47
N SER A 44 1.50 -13.02 0.24
CA SER A 44 0.18 -13.67 0.10
C SER A 44 -0.95 -12.74 0.54
N ARG A 45 -2.15 -12.91 -0.04
CA ARG A 45 -3.34 -12.13 0.35
C ARG A 45 -3.66 -12.21 1.84
N SER A 46 -3.44 -13.37 2.47
CA SER A 46 -3.65 -13.54 3.91
C SER A 46 -2.70 -12.68 4.74
N ALA A 47 -1.47 -12.47 4.28
CA ALA A 47 -0.52 -11.56 4.92
C ALA A 47 -0.88 -10.09 4.69
N ASN A 48 -1.55 -9.75 3.59
CA ASN A 48 -2.03 -8.39 3.28
C ASN A 48 -3.45 -8.10 3.82
N GLY A 49 -3.93 -8.91 4.78
CA GLY A 49 -5.27 -8.81 5.35
C GLY A 49 -5.64 -7.44 5.92
N PRO A 50 -4.77 -6.78 6.72
CA PRO A 50 -5.05 -5.45 7.26
C PRO A 50 -5.32 -4.43 6.15
N THR A 51 -4.47 -4.38 5.11
CA THR A 51 -4.63 -3.49 3.95
C THR A 51 -5.96 -3.72 3.23
N HIS A 52 -6.40 -4.98 3.08
CA HIS A 52 -7.69 -5.29 2.47
C HIS A 52 -8.87 -4.74 3.28
N LEU A 53 -8.86 -4.93 4.60
CA LEU A 53 -9.89 -4.40 5.50
C LEU A 53 -9.94 -2.87 5.44
N TRP A 54 -8.79 -2.22 5.28
CA TRP A 54 -8.71 -0.76 5.15
C TRP A 54 -9.35 -0.28 3.86
N ALA A 55 -8.94 -0.85 2.73
CA ALA A 55 -9.49 -0.52 1.42
C ALA A 55 -11.01 -0.72 1.38
N GLN A 56 -11.50 -1.83 1.96
CA GLN A 56 -12.94 -2.09 2.05
C GLN A 56 -13.66 -1.02 2.89
N ARG A 57 -13.10 -0.63 4.03
CA ARG A 57 -13.71 0.36 4.91
C ARG A 57 -13.75 1.75 4.29
N THR A 58 -12.68 2.18 3.63
CA THR A 58 -12.63 3.49 2.96
C THR A 58 -13.56 3.54 1.75
N CYS A 59 -13.68 2.47 0.96
CA CYS A 59 -14.64 2.40 -0.13
C CYS A 59 -16.11 2.49 0.33
N ASN A 60 -16.40 2.06 1.56
CA ASN A 60 -17.75 2.11 2.14
C ASN A 60 -18.01 3.37 2.98
N ALA A 61 -17.00 4.20 3.22
CA ALA A 61 -17.14 5.41 4.00
C ALA A 61 -17.79 6.52 3.15
N SER A 62 -18.77 7.21 3.72
CA SER A 62 -19.43 8.36 3.07
C SER A 62 -18.68 9.68 3.29
N VAL A 63 -17.64 9.68 4.12
CA VAL A 63 -16.86 10.86 4.51
C VAL A 63 -15.37 10.54 4.47
N THR A 64 -14.58 11.47 3.93
CA THR A 64 -13.12 11.42 3.99
C THR A 64 -12.64 11.89 5.36
N GLU A 65 -11.93 11.03 6.08
CA GLU A 65 -11.34 11.37 7.38
C GLU A 65 -9.86 11.77 7.22
N SER A 66 -9.43 12.77 8.00
CA SER A 66 -8.01 13.16 8.11
C SER A 66 -7.39 12.50 9.33
N TRP A 67 -6.26 11.83 9.15
CA TRP A 67 -5.53 11.13 10.22
C TRP A 67 -4.22 11.83 10.60
N ILE A 68 -4.14 13.14 10.33
CA ILE A 68 -2.94 13.94 10.63
C ILE A 68 -2.72 14.06 12.16
N SER A 69 -3.79 14.11 12.95
CA SER A 69 -3.72 14.30 14.39
C SER A 69 -3.70 13.01 15.20
N GLU A 70 -4.46 12.00 14.78
CA GLU A 70 -4.62 10.74 15.53
C GLU A 70 -4.67 9.53 14.59
N THR A 71 -3.99 8.45 14.98
CA THR A 71 -4.06 7.17 14.27
C THR A 71 -5.38 6.46 14.58
N PRO A 72 -6.16 6.02 13.57
CA PRO A 72 -7.42 5.35 13.81
C PRO A 72 -7.26 4.03 14.57
N SER A 73 -8.10 3.82 15.59
CA SER A 73 -8.05 2.62 16.44
C SER A 73 -8.28 1.33 15.67
N PHE A 74 -9.11 1.33 14.62
CA PHE A 74 -9.35 0.15 13.79
C PHE A 74 -8.07 -0.31 13.06
N LEU A 75 -7.21 0.65 12.70
CA LEU A 75 -5.96 0.44 11.99
C LEU A 75 -4.99 -0.32 12.90
N VAL A 76 -4.87 0.15 14.15
CA VAL A 76 -4.10 -0.52 15.21
C VAL A 76 -4.64 -1.94 15.46
N SER A 77 -5.95 -2.10 15.65
CA SER A 77 -6.55 -3.42 15.90
C SER A 77 -6.33 -4.40 14.76
N SER A 78 -6.42 -3.96 13.50
CA SER A 78 -6.22 -4.83 12.34
C SER A 78 -4.78 -5.32 12.20
N LEU A 79 -3.80 -4.50 12.58
CA LEU A 79 -2.38 -4.91 12.58
C LEU A 79 -2.10 -5.91 13.69
N MET A 80 -2.70 -5.72 14.86
CA MET A 80 -2.52 -6.61 16.01
C MET A 80 -3.22 -7.96 15.84
N ALA A 81 -4.31 -8.02 15.07
CA ALA A 81 -5.03 -9.26 14.78
C ALA A 81 -4.21 -10.25 13.92
N THR A 82 -3.14 -9.80 13.27
CA THR A 82 -2.23 -10.63 12.46
C THR A 82 -1.18 -11.39 13.29
N PHE A 83 -1.12 -11.18 14.62
CA PHE A 83 -0.16 -11.80 15.55
C PHE A 83 -0.75 -12.88 16.47
N ILE A 84 -1.97 -13.38 16.18
CA ILE A 84 -2.63 -14.48 16.91
C ILE A 84 -3.01 -15.56 15.90
#